data_AF-A0A812E0M0-F1
#
_entry.id   AF-A0A812E0M0-F1
#
_cell.length_a   1.000
_cell.length_b   1.000
_cell.length_c   1.000
_cell.angle_alpha   90.00
_cell.angle_beta   90.00
_cell.angle_gamma   90.00
#
_symmetry.space_group_name_H-M   'P 1'
#
loop_
_entity.id
_entity.type
_entity.pdbx_description
1 polymer ?
#
loop_
_entity_poly.entity_id
_entity_poly.type
_entity_poly.pdbx_seq_one_letter_code
_entity_poly.pdbx_strand_id
1 'polypeptide(L)'
;MISRGRIYIYTAVKLRETRNTHVSDQMISRERIYIYTTEKLRETRNTQVSNQMISRERIYIYTAVKLRGTRNTHVSNQMISRGRIYIYTTEKLLETRNIQVSNQMISRERIYIYTAVKLRETRNTHVSNQMISRGRIYIYTTEKLRETRNTQVSNQMISRGRIYINTAVKLRETRKT
;
A
#
# COMPACT_ATOMS: atom_id res chain seq x y z
N MET A 1 -14.34 -33.71 1.26
CA MET A 1 -13.95 -32.83 0.13
C MET A 1 -13.84 -31.40 0.66
N ILE A 2 -12.64 -30.85 0.85
CA ILE A 2 -12.49 -29.45 1.30
C ILE A 2 -12.64 -28.57 0.06
N SER A 3 -13.80 -27.93 -0.09
CA SER A 3 -13.96 -26.83 -1.04
C SER A 3 -12.96 -25.74 -0.69
N ARG A 4 -12.03 -25.46 -1.62
CA ARG A 4 -11.14 -24.30 -1.53
C ARG A 4 -11.76 -23.19 -2.37
N GLY A 5 -12.73 -22.48 -1.83
CA GLY A 5 -13.23 -21.30 -2.51
C GLY A 5 -12.18 -20.19 -2.55
N ARG A 6 -12.54 -19.14 -3.29
CA ARG A 6 -11.73 -17.94 -3.49
C ARG A 6 -12.68 -16.77 -3.44
N ILE A 7 -12.30 -15.76 -2.66
CA ILE A 7 -13.03 -14.51 -2.58
C ILE A 7 -12.26 -13.47 -3.39
N TYR A 8 -12.98 -12.79 -4.27
CA TYR A 8 -12.47 -11.68 -5.05
C TYR A 8 -13.24 -10.41 -4.70
N ILE A 9 -12.50 -9.35 -4.38
CA ILE A 9 -13.03 -8.01 -4.15
C ILE A 9 -12.38 -7.10 -5.18
N TYR A 10 -13.21 -6.42 -5.97
CA TYR A 10 -12.78 -5.47 -6.99
C TYR A 10 -13.40 -4.11 -6.69
N THR A 11 -12.54 -3.13 -6.44
CA THR A 11 -12.95 -1.76 -6.15
C THR A 11 -12.27 -0.83 -7.15
N ALA A 12 -13.07 -0.08 -7.91
CA ALA A 12 -12.57 0.86 -8.91
C ALA A 12 -13.27 2.21 -8.74
N VAL A 13 -12.48 3.26 -8.46
CA VAL A 13 -12.98 4.62 -8.27
C VAL A 13 -12.33 5.56 -9.28
N LYS A 14 -13.17 6.33 -9.99
CA LYS A 14 -12.72 7.36 -10.91
C LYS A 14 -13.54 8.63 -10.71
N LEU A 15 -12.92 9.65 -10.11
CA LEU A 15 -13.57 10.93 -9.83
C LEU A 15 -12.76 12.07 -10.43
N ARG A 16 -13.46 13.10 -10.92
CA ARG A 16 -12.85 14.27 -11.56
C ARG A 16 -12.64 15.42 -10.59
N GLU A 17 -13.61 15.67 -9.74
CA GLU A 17 -13.61 16.69 -8.69
C GLU A 17 -14.41 16.12 -7.53
N THR A 18 -13.85 16.16 -6.32
CA THR A 18 -14.53 15.71 -5.11
C THR A 18 -13.88 16.33 -3.89
N ARG A 19 -14.67 16.60 -2.85
CA ARG A 19 -14.11 17.09 -1.60
C ARG A 19 -13.38 15.96 -0.87
N ASN A 20 -14.03 14.82 -0.67
CA ASN A 20 -13.49 13.68 0.07
C ASN A 20 -13.86 12.38 -0.63
N THR A 21 -12.95 11.41 -0.64
CA THR A 21 -13.20 10.03 -1.10
C THR A 21 -12.76 9.07 -0.01
N HIS A 22 -13.61 8.09 0.31
CA HIS A 22 -13.31 7.02 1.25
C HIS A 22 -13.65 5.67 0.63
N VAL A 23 -12.69 4.76 0.67
CA VAL A 23 -12.85 3.36 0.24
C VAL A 23 -12.44 2.47 1.40
N SER A 24 -13.31 1.55 1.80
CA SER A 24 -13.01 0.59 2.85
C SER A 24 -13.51 -0.80 2.51
N ASP A 25 -12.62 -1.79 2.64
CA ASP A 25 -12.95 -3.19 2.50
C ASP A 25 -12.65 -3.92 3.81
N GLN A 26 -13.57 -4.77 4.26
CA GLN A 26 -13.41 -5.64 5.44
C GLN A 26 -13.84 -7.07 5.09
N MET A 27 -13.01 -8.07 5.42
CA MET A 27 -13.37 -9.48 5.18
C MET A 27 -12.71 -10.43 6.18
N ILE A 28 -13.48 -11.45 6.59
CA ILE A 28 -12.97 -12.59 7.35
C ILE A 28 -13.33 -13.86 6.59
N SER A 29 -12.34 -14.67 6.22
CA SER A 29 -12.57 -15.90 5.49
C SER A 29 -11.62 -17.03 5.89
N ARG A 30 -12.04 -18.26 5.65
CA ARG A 30 -11.15 -19.43 5.72
C ARG A 30 -10.39 -19.65 4.42
N GLU A 31 -10.79 -18.96 3.36
CA GLU A 31 -10.35 -19.16 1.99
C GLU A 31 -9.30 -18.13 1.55
N ARG A 32 -8.87 -18.23 0.29
CA ARG A 32 -7.98 -17.24 -0.31
C ARG A 32 -8.76 -15.97 -0.60
N ILE A 33 -8.16 -14.83 -0.26
CA ILE A 33 -8.73 -13.51 -0.51
C ILE A 33 -7.86 -12.81 -1.56
N TYR A 34 -8.51 -12.28 -2.58
CA TYR A 34 -7.91 -11.44 -3.60
C TYR A 34 -8.60 -10.09 -3.60
N ILE A 35 -7.82 -9.02 -3.49
CA ILE A 35 -8.32 -7.64 -3.46
C ILE A 35 -7.62 -6.85 -4.55
N TYR A 36 -8.41 -6.17 -5.35
CA TYR A 36 -7.95 -5.30 -6.42
C TYR A 36 -8.59 -3.94 -6.24
N THR A 37 -7.81 -2.96 -5.83
CA THR A 37 -8.26 -1.58 -5.64
C THR A 37 -7.57 -0.70 -6.67
N THR A 38 -8.36 0.02 -7.46
CA THR A 38 -7.85 0.99 -8.44
C THR A 38 -8.50 2.35 -8.23
N GLU A 39 -7.70 3.40 -8.09
CA GLU A 39 -8.19 4.74 -7.90
C GLU A 39 -7.55 5.72 -8.88
N LYS A 40 -8.41 6.52 -9.50
CA LYS A 40 -7.99 7.62 -10.37
C LYS A 40 -8.77 8.87 -10.00
N LEU A 41 -8.15 9.71 -9.18
CA LEU A 41 -8.76 10.95 -8.70
C LEU A 41 -8.05 12.15 -9.31
N ARG A 42 -8.84 13.12 -9.75
CA ARG A 42 -8.39 14.49 -10.04
C ARG A 42 -9.02 15.41 -9.00
N GLU A 43 -8.28 16.44 -8.61
CA GLU A 43 -8.75 17.57 -7.80
C GLU A 43 -9.56 17.13 -6.57
N THR A 44 -8.84 16.58 -5.60
CA THR A 44 -9.46 16.04 -4.37
C THR A 44 -8.84 16.66 -3.13
N ARG A 45 -9.64 17.03 -2.13
CA ARG A 45 -9.06 17.53 -0.88
C ARG A 45 -8.46 16.39 -0.07
N ASN A 46 -9.24 15.35 0.21
CA ASN A 46 -8.78 14.21 1.00
C ASN A 46 -9.19 12.87 0.37
N THR A 47 -8.27 11.91 0.36
CA THR A 47 -8.53 10.53 -0.04
C THR A 47 -8.11 9.58 1.07
N GLN A 48 -8.95 8.61 1.40
CA GLN A 48 -8.65 7.59 2.37
C GLN A 48 -9.02 6.20 1.84
N VAL A 49 -8.06 5.27 1.92
CA VAL A 49 -8.26 3.86 1.57
C VAL A 49 -7.89 3.00 2.78
N SER A 50 -8.77 2.09 3.18
CA SER A 50 -8.55 1.21 4.33
C SER A 50 -8.97 -0.23 4.05
N ASN A 51 -8.06 -1.18 4.19
CA ASN A 51 -8.38 -2.61 4.06
C ASN A 51 -8.08 -3.37 5.33
N GLN A 52 -9.05 -4.15 5.84
CA GLN A 52 -8.85 -5.03 7.00
C GLN A 52 -9.26 -6.47 6.67
N MET A 53 -8.29 -7.40 6.63
CA MET A 53 -8.57 -8.77 6.21
C MET A 53 -8.00 -9.81 7.15
N ILE A 54 -8.78 -10.86 7.36
CA ILE A 54 -8.37 -12.04 8.10
C ILE A 54 -8.61 -13.29 7.25
N SER A 55 -7.55 -14.07 7.01
CA SER A 55 -7.65 -15.32 6.27
C SER A 55 -6.93 -16.48 6.96
N ARG A 56 -7.47 -17.70 6.85
CA ARG A 56 -6.71 -18.93 7.20
C ARG A 56 -5.78 -19.39 6.09
N GLU A 57 -6.01 -19.00 4.84
CA GLU A 57 -5.15 -19.32 3.70
C GLU A 57 -4.29 -18.10 3.29
N ARG A 58 -4.41 -17.63 2.05
CA ARG A 58 -3.55 -16.59 1.48
C ARG A 58 -4.33 -15.31 1.26
N ILE A 59 -3.66 -14.18 1.43
CA ILE A 59 -4.20 -12.86 1.11
C ILE A 59 -3.33 -12.26 0.00
N TYR A 60 -4.00 -11.80 -1.05
CA TYR A 60 -3.39 -11.07 -2.16
C TYR A 60 -4.05 -9.71 -2.27
N ILE A 61 -3.25 -8.64 -2.28
CA ILE A 61 -3.73 -7.28 -2.47
C ILE A 61 -2.95 -6.62 -3.59
N TYR A 62 -3.69 -6.00 -4.48
CA TYR A 62 -3.19 -5.16 -5.54
C TYR A 62 -3.86 -3.80 -5.44
N THR A 63 -3.05 -2.78 -5.16
CA THR A 63 -3.51 -1.40 -5.05
C THR A 63 -2.80 -0.55 -6.10
N ALA A 64 -3.57 0.14 -6.93
CA ALA A 64 -3.06 1.08 -7.92
C ALA A 64 -3.75 2.43 -7.77
N VAL A 65 -2.98 3.45 -7.38
CA VAL A 65 -3.50 4.78 -7.08
C VAL A 65 -2.85 5.80 -8.00
N LYS A 66 -3.67 6.60 -8.67
CA LYS A 66 -3.24 7.72 -9.51
C LYS A 66 -3.97 9.00 -9.09
N LEU A 67 -3.22 9.92 -8.48
CA LEU A 67 -3.76 11.18 -7.98
C LEU A 67 -3.13 12.37 -8.70
N ARG A 68 -3.95 13.38 -8.96
CA ARG A 68 -3.52 14.67 -9.51
C ARG A 68 -4.26 15.79 -8.78
N GLY A 69 -3.54 16.74 -8.20
CA GLY A 69 -4.13 17.86 -7.47
C GLY A 69 -4.82 17.40 -6.18
N THR A 70 -4.17 16.52 -5.42
CA THR A 70 -4.72 16.02 -4.15
C THR A 70 -4.04 16.69 -2.96
N ARG A 71 -4.77 17.13 -1.94
CA ARG A 71 -4.10 17.75 -0.77
C ARG A 71 -3.56 16.69 0.17
N ASN A 72 -4.39 15.74 0.62
CA ASN A 72 -3.98 14.70 1.56
C ASN A 72 -4.44 13.31 1.09
N THR A 73 -3.56 12.32 1.23
CA THR A 73 -3.87 10.91 0.94
C THR A 73 -3.45 10.05 2.13
N HIS A 74 -4.36 9.18 2.58
CA HIS A 74 -4.07 8.19 3.61
C HIS A 74 -4.43 6.78 3.12
N VAL A 75 -3.49 5.86 3.21
CA VAL A 75 -3.70 4.44 2.89
C VAL A 75 -3.34 3.60 4.10
N SER A 76 -4.27 2.76 4.54
CA SER A 76 -4.06 1.85 5.67
C SER A 76 -4.42 0.41 5.29
N ASN A 77 -3.54 -0.55 5.58
CA ASN A 77 -3.85 -1.96 5.40
C ASN A 77 -3.52 -2.74 6.68
N GLN A 78 -4.48 -3.50 7.19
CA GLN A 78 -4.31 -4.41 8.32
C GLN A 78 -4.65 -5.84 7.90
N MET A 79 -3.68 -6.74 8.00
CA MET A 79 -3.81 -8.09 7.43
C MET A 79 -3.35 -9.14 8.43
N ILE A 80 -4.20 -10.15 8.65
CA ILE A 80 -3.85 -11.32 9.47
C ILE A 80 -4.07 -12.57 8.65
N SER A 81 -3.01 -13.37 8.50
CA SER A 81 -3.08 -14.62 7.77
C SER A 81 -2.37 -15.77 8.49
N ARG A 82 -2.98 -16.97 8.47
CA ARG A 82 -2.25 -18.19 8.84
C ARG A 82 -1.38 -18.72 7.69
N GLY A 83 -1.66 -18.35 6.45
CA GLY A 83 -0.80 -18.60 5.31
C GLY A 83 0.00 -17.36 4.94
N ARG A 84 0.13 -17.11 3.63
CA ARG A 84 0.99 -16.04 3.08
C ARG A 84 0.20 -14.76 2.82
N ILE A 85 0.90 -13.64 2.95
CA ILE A 85 0.39 -12.32 2.59
C ILE A 85 1.25 -11.79 1.44
N TYR A 86 0.59 -11.33 0.38
CA TYR A 86 1.19 -10.68 -0.77
C TYR A 86 0.53 -9.32 -0.96
N ILE A 87 1.32 -8.25 -0.95
CA ILE A 87 0.86 -6.90 -1.22
C ILE A 87 1.69 -6.29 -2.34
N TYR A 88 0.98 -5.75 -3.32
CA TYR A 88 1.53 -4.99 -4.42
C TYR A 88 0.86 -3.62 -4.47
N THR A 89 1.63 -2.58 -4.21
CA THR A 89 1.14 -1.20 -4.21
C THR A 89 1.89 -0.39 -5.26
N THR A 90 1.14 0.29 -6.11
CA THR A 90 1.68 1.22 -7.11
C THR A 90 1.01 2.58 -6.98
N GLU A 91 1.82 3.62 -6.82
CA GLU A 91 1.32 4.98 -6.64
C GLU A 91 1.96 5.93 -7.64
N LYS A 92 1.12 6.73 -8.32
CA LYS A 92 1.57 7.83 -9.18
C LYS A 92 0.89 9.12 -8.76
N LEU A 93 1.68 10.00 -8.15
CA LEU A 93 1.21 11.23 -7.53
C LEU A 93 1.92 12.42 -8.18
N LEU A 94 1.13 13.25 -8.86
CA LEU A 94 1.68 14.37 -9.64
C LEU A 94 1.84 15.62 -8.80
N GLU A 95 0.84 15.95 -7.99
CA GLU A 95 0.80 17.11 -7.11
C GLU A 95 0.07 16.66 -5.85
N THR A 96 0.82 16.31 -4.81
CA THR A 96 0.22 15.87 -3.54
C THR A 96 0.92 16.48 -2.35
N ARG A 97 0.19 17.17 -1.48
CA ARG A 97 0.85 17.89 -0.38
C ARG A 97 1.35 16.91 0.70
N ASN A 98 0.48 16.01 1.15
CA ASN A 98 0.82 15.03 2.19
C ASN A 98 0.34 13.63 1.81
N ILE A 99 1.20 12.64 2.02
CA ILE A 99 0.90 11.22 1.84
C ILE A 99 1.26 10.48 3.12
N GLN A 100 0.36 9.62 3.57
CA GLN A 100 0.62 8.70 4.65
C GLN A 100 0.19 7.29 4.25
N VAL A 101 1.12 6.34 4.37
CA VAL A 101 0.86 4.91 4.13
C VAL A 101 1.21 4.16 5.40
N SER A 102 0.28 3.36 5.91
CA SER A 102 0.46 2.49 7.07
C SER A 102 0.08 1.06 6.72
N ASN A 103 0.99 0.11 6.96
CA ASN A 103 0.68 -1.30 6.81
C ASN A 103 1.02 -2.08 8.07
N GLN A 104 0.07 -2.86 8.56
CA GLN A 104 0.24 -3.78 9.68
C GLN A 104 -0.08 -5.20 9.23
N MET A 105 0.88 -6.11 9.33
CA MET A 105 0.70 -7.47 8.83
C MET A 105 1.19 -8.51 9.81
N ILE A 106 0.38 -9.56 9.99
CA ILE A 106 0.72 -10.72 10.79
C ILE A 106 0.53 -11.98 9.94
N SER A 107 1.60 -12.75 9.76
CA SER A 107 1.58 -14.02 9.04
C SER A 107 2.23 -15.14 9.84
N ARG A 108 1.71 -16.37 9.73
CA ARG A 108 2.46 -17.56 10.19
C ARG A 108 3.43 -18.11 9.16
N GLU A 109 3.33 -17.70 7.89
CA GLU A 109 4.23 -18.13 6.83
C GLU A 109 5.09 -16.97 6.30
N ARG A 110 4.73 -16.37 5.18
CA ARG A 110 5.56 -15.40 4.47
C ARG A 110 4.79 -14.14 4.21
N ILE A 111 5.48 -13.02 4.34
CA ILE A 111 5.00 -11.69 3.94
C ILE A 111 5.85 -11.24 2.76
N TYR A 112 5.19 -10.86 1.68
CA TYR A 112 5.78 -10.26 0.50
C TYR A 112 5.15 -8.90 0.27
N ILE A 113 5.97 -7.86 0.22
CA ILE A 113 5.53 -6.50 -0.07
C ILE A 113 6.36 -5.96 -1.22
N TYR A 114 5.64 -5.46 -2.22
CA TYR A 114 6.21 -4.69 -3.31
C TYR A 114 5.52 -3.33 -3.35
N THR A 115 6.32 -2.27 -3.28
CA THR A 115 5.85 -0.90 -3.35
C THR A 115 6.61 -0.15 -4.42
N ALA A 116 5.89 0.48 -5.34
CA ALA A 116 6.45 1.37 -6.34
C ALA A 116 5.77 2.73 -6.29
N VAL A 117 6.54 3.77 -5.99
CA VAL A 117 6.04 5.14 -5.83
C VAL A 117 6.71 6.05 -6.86
N LYS A 118 5.89 6.82 -7.59
CA LYS A 118 6.35 7.90 -8.46
C LYS A 118 5.74 9.22 -8.02
N LEU A 119 6.56 10.09 -7.44
CA LEU A 119 6.18 11.42 -6.97
C LEU A 119 6.82 12.48 -7.88
N ARG A 120 6.01 13.40 -8.41
CA ARG A 120 6.53 14.55 -9.15
C ARG A 120 6.73 15.75 -8.22
N GLU A 121 5.67 16.22 -7.58
CA GLU A 121 5.72 17.32 -6.62
C GLU A 121 4.98 16.91 -5.35
N THR A 122 5.74 16.66 -4.29
CA THR A 122 5.17 16.29 -3.00
C THR A 122 5.91 16.92 -1.84
N ARG A 123 5.16 17.44 -0.86
CA ARG A 123 5.79 18.17 0.25
C ARG A 123 6.21 17.22 1.36
N ASN A 124 5.31 16.34 1.82
CA ASN A 124 5.59 15.39 2.90
C ASN A 124 5.09 13.99 2.54
N THR A 125 5.95 12.98 2.72
CA THR A 125 5.58 11.57 2.59
C THR A 125 6.00 10.83 3.85
N HIS A 126 5.07 10.06 4.43
CA HIS A 126 5.33 9.18 5.56
C HIS A 126 4.87 7.76 5.24
N VAL A 127 5.78 6.79 5.33
CA VAL A 127 5.48 5.37 5.16
C VAL A 127 5.86 4.63 6.44
N SER A 128 4.91 3.93 7.03
CA SER A 128 5.12 3.08 8.20
C SER A 128 4.69 1.65 7.88
N ASN A 129 5.58 0.69 8.12
CA ASN A 129 5.24 -0.71 8.02
C ASN A 129 5.60 -1.45 9.31
N GLN A 130 4.64 -2.20 9.85
CA GLN A 130 4.83 -3.10 10.97
C GLN A 130 4.47 -4.52 10.53
N MET A 131 5.43 -5.44 10.64
CA MET A 131 5.24 -6.81 10.18
C MET A 131 5.73 -7.81 11.21
N ILE A 132 4.91 -8.82 11.44
CA ILE A 132 5.25 -9.96 12.28
C ILE A 132 5.06 -11.24 11.46
N SER A 133 6.12 -12.02 11.31
CA SER A 133 6.06 -13.30 10.62
C SER A 133 6.74 -14.42 11.41
N ARG A 134 6.16 -15.63 11.38
CA ARG A 134 6.88 -16.83 11.84
C ARG A 134 7.80 -17.42 10.75
N GLY A 135 7.59 -17.10 9.48
CA GLY A 135 8.48 -17.50 8.40
C GLY A 135 9.32 -16.33 7.90
N ARG A 136 9.26 -16.00 6.61
CA ARG A 136 10.14 -14.99 5.99
C ARG A 136 9.39 -13.70 5.67
N ILE A 137 10.12 -12.58 5.67
CA ILE A 137 9.62 -11.28 5.23
C ILE A 137 10.46 -10.81 4.04
N TYR A 138 9.79 -10.40 2.97
CA TYR A 138 10.39 -9.82 1.78
C TYR A 138 9.76 -8.46 1.50
N ILE A 139 10.59 -7.42 1.43
CA ILE A 139 10.19 -6.06 1.09
C ILE A 139 11.01 -5.59 -0.10
N TYR A 140 10.31 -5.12 -1.12
CA TYR A 140 10.88 -4.40 -2.25
C TYR A 140 10.19 -3.05 -2.38
N THR A 141 10.98 -1.98 -2.28
CA THR A 141 10.48 -0.61 -2.42
C THR A 141 11.26 0.11 -3.51
N THR A 142 10.54 0.73 -4.43
CA THR A 142 11.13 1.57 -5.48
C THR A 142 10.49 2.95 -5.47
N GLU A 143 11.29 4.00 -5.44
CA GLU A 143 10.82 5.38 -5.42
C GLU A 143 11.46 6.19 -6.54
N LYS A 144 10.64 6.96 -7.27
CA LYS A 144 11.09 7.94 -8.26
C LYS A 144 10.54 9.31 -7.85
N LEU A 145 11.41 10.18 -7.40
CA LEU A 145 11.10 11.45 -6.76
C LEU A 145 11.73 12.59 -7.57
N ARG A 146 10.99 13.65 -7.87
CA ARG A 146 11.52 14.82 -8.60
C ARG A 146 11.66 16.03 -7.67
N GLU A 147 10.56 16.44 -7.05
CA GLU A 147 10.53 17.58 -6.14
C GLU A 147 9.85 17.15 -4.84
N THR A 148 10.66 16.56 -3.95
CA THR A 148 10.25 16.12 -2.60
C THR A 148 10.95 16.97 -1.55
N ARG A 149 10.20 17.47 -0.56
CA ARG A 149 10.79 18.24 0.55
C ARG A 149 11.13 17.35 1.75
N ASN A 150 10.18 16.55 2.23
CA ASN A 150 10.37 15.67 3.38
C ASN A 150 9.84 14.26 3.09
N THR A 151 10.66 13.25 3.36
CA THR A 151 10.29 11.83 3.24
C THR A 151 10.74 11.09 4.49
N GLN A 152 9.83 10.32 5.10
CA GLN A 152 10.13 9.45 6.23
C GLN A 152 9.62 8.05 5.96
N VAL A 153 10.48 7.05 6.15
CA VAL A 153 10.14 5.64 6.05
C VAL A 153 10.53 4.95 7.35
N SER A 154 9.58 4.28 7.98
CA SER A 154 9.78 3.47 9.19
C SER A 154 9.33 2.04 8.94
N ASN A 155 10.21 1.08 9.22
CA ASN A 155 9.89 -0.34 9.12
C ASN A 155 10.24 -1.03 10.43
N GLN A 156 9.25 -1.61 11.10
CA GLN A 156 9.43 -2.46 12.26
C GLN A 156 9.04 -3.89 11.88
N MET A 157 10.02 -4.79 11.90
CA MET A 157 9.83 -6.17 11.44
C MET A 157 10.33 -7.15 12.48
N ILE A 158 9.47 -8.10 12.81
CA ILE A 158 9.80 -9.23 13.68
C ILE A 158 9.58 -10.50 12.87
N SER A 159 10.62 -11.31 12.75
CA SER A 159 10.58 -12.54 11.98
C SER A 159 11.34 -13.64 12.70
N ARG A 160 10.74 -14.83 12.82
CA ARG A 160 11.49 -16.04 13.24
C ARG A 160 12.34 -16.63 12.11
N GLY A 161 12.01 -16.32 10.86
CA GLY A 161 12.85 -16.62 9.71
C GLY A 161 13.58 -15.37 9.20
N ARG A 162 14.13 -15.45 7.98
CA ARG A 162 14.91 -14.36 7.38
C ARG A 162 14.05 -13.17 6.95
N ILE A 163 14.64 -11.98 7.07
CA ILE A 163 14.11 -10.71 6.55
C ILE A 163 14.98 -10.27 5.37
N TYR A 164 14.34 -9.95 4.25
CA TYR A 164 14.97 -9.42 3.05
C TYR A 164 14.36 -8.07 2.71
N ILE A 165 15.20 -7.05 2.59
CA ILE A 165 14.77 -5.67 2.29
C ILE A 165 15.61 -5.18 1.11
N ASN A 166 14.94 -4.71 0.06
CA ASN A 166 15.56 -3.99 -1.03
C ASN A 166 14.83 -2.66 -1.24
N THR A 167 15.58 -1.57 -1.18
CA THR A 167 15.05 -0.22 -1.39
C THR A 167 15.88 0.47 -2.45
N ALA A 168 15.23 0.98 -3.50
CA ALA A 168 15.86 1.76 -4.55
C ALA A 168 15.17 3.12 -4.69
N VAL A 169 15.91 4.21 -4.50
CA VAL A 169 15.40 5.58 -4.59
C VAL A 169 16.12 6.30 -5.72
N LYS A 170 15.36 6.93 -6.62
CA LYS A 170 15.88 7.79 -7.68
C LYS A 170 15.33 9.21 -7.50
N LEU A 171 16.22 10.12 -7.13
CA LEU A 171 15.94 11.56 -7.00
C LEU A 171 16.35 12.29 -8.28
N ARG A 172 15.55 13.26 -8.71
CA ARG A 172 15.90 14.19 -9.79
C ARG A 172 15.57 15.62 -9.36
N GLU A 173 16.51 16.28 -8.71
CA GLU A 173 16.40 17.70 -8.40
C GLU A 173 16.39 18.53 -9.68
N THR A 174 15.49 19.50 -9.77
CA THR A 174 15.61 20.61 -10.73
C THR A 174 16.19 21.80 -9.98
N ARG A 175 17.48 22.09 -10.18
CA ARG A 175 18.04 23.41 -9.84
C ARG A 175 17.27 24.44 -10.68
N LYS A 176 16.50 25.31 -10.03
CA LYS A 176 16.05 26.56 -10.66
C LYS A 176 17.26 27.49 -10.65
N THR A 177 17.89 27.66 -11.80
CA THR A 177 18.73 28.82 -12.12
C THR A 177 17.87 30.06 -12.22
#